data_AF-A0A962GD87-F1
#
_entry.id   AF-A0A962GD87-F1
#
_cell.length_a   1.000
_cell.length_b   1.000
_cell.length_c   1.000
_cell.angle_alpha   90.00
_cell.angle_beta   90.00
_cell.angle_gamma   90.00
#
_symmetry.space_group_name_H-M   'P 1'
#
loop_
_entity.id
_entity.type
_entity.pdbx_description
1 polymer ?
#
loop_
_entity_poly.entity_id
_entity_poly.type
_entity_poly.pdbx_seq_one_letter_code
_entity_poly.pdbx_strand_id
1 'polypeptide(L)'
;MKAKGAVGMKCFGYRPDILEAAFDELKKQGMQSACHHAQLDVARVNVLTTARWGLTTMEHWYGLPEALFDDRTVQDYPAAYNYNNEADRFGQAGRLWAQAATKGSEKYEAVIKELLALDFTIDPTFTIYLAARDLMRARRADWHDQYTLPSLWDFYTPNRDNHGSFFFDWGTEDEVAWRANYRRWMDFVNDYKNRGGRVTVGSDSGFIYQLYGFGTIQELELLREAGFHPLEVIRSATLNGAEVLRATDRIGSVEPGKLADLAVLSENPLANLKTLYGTGHIQLDAEGKLHRVGGVKYTIKDGIVYDARQLLADVRKMVAEDKAKRGITTLAQP
;
A
#
# COMPACT_ATOMS: atom_id res chain seq x y z
N MET A 1 -4.67 -24.68 -8.52
CA MET A 1 -5.14 -23.27 -8.43
C MET A 1 -5.62 -22.76 -9.78
N LYS A 2 -4.78 -22.77 -10.82
CA LYS A 2 -5.15 -22.33 -12.18
C LYS A 2 -6.46 -22.90 -12.71
N ALA A 3 -6.67 -24.22 -12.59
CA ALA A 3 -7.92 -24.88 -13.02
C ALA A 3 -9.19 -24.37 -12.30
N LYS A 4 -9.05 -23.68 -11.16
CA LYS A 4 -10.15 -23.04 -10.42
C LYS A 4 -10.28 -21.55 -10.73
N GLY A 5 -9.59 -21.04 -11.75
CA GLY A 5 -9.64 -19.63 -12.18
C GLY A 5 -8.65 -18.69 -11.51
N ALA A 6 -7.74 -19.17 -10.66
CA ALA A 6 -6.71 -18.33 -10.07
C ALA A 6 -5.69 -17.89 -11.14
N VAL A 7 -5.39 -16.60 -11.20
CA VAL A 7 -4.41 -16.01 -12.13
C VAL A 7 -2.98 -16.04 -11.59
N GLY A 8 -2.82 -16.14 -10.27
CA GLY A 8 -1.52 -16.16 -9.60
C GLY A 8 -1.56 -16.70 -8.18
N MET A 9 -0.42 -16.66 -7.50
CA MET A 9 -0.26 -17.07 -6.09
C MET A 9 0.58 -16.04 -5.33
N LYS A 10 0.19 -15.73 -4.08
CA LYS A 10 1.01 -14.97 -3.14
C LYS A 10 1.83 -15.91 -2.27
N CYS A 11 3.14 -15.69 -2.23
CA CYS A 11 4.09 -16.38 -1.37
C CYS A 11 4.44 -15.51 -0.15
N PHE A 12 4.87 -16.18 0.92
CA PHE A 12 5.51 -15.56 2.08
C PHE A 12 6.98 -16.01 2.14
N GLY A 13 7.73 -15.64 3.18
CA GLY A 13 9.07 -16.18 3.40
C GLY A 13 9.08 -17.70 3.60
N TYR A 14 9.92 -18.38 2.82
CA TYR A 14 10.20 -19.82 2.92
C TYR A 14 11.67 -20.09 2.59
N ARG A 15 12.10 -21.34 2.78
CA ARG A 15 13.44 -21.80 2.41
C ARG A 15 13.70 -21.53 0.90
N PRO A 16 14.92 -21.09 0.52
CA PRO A 16 15.24 -20.68 -0.87
C PRO A 16 14.82 -21.68 -1.95
N ASP A 17 15.11 -22.96 -1.76
CA ASP A 17 14.78 -24.03 -2.72
C ASP A 17 13.27 -24.25 -2.90
N ILE A 18 12.48 -24.03 -1.84
CA ILE A 18 11.02 -24.10 -1.90
C ILE A 18 10.47 -22.90 -2.69
N LEU A 19 10.98 -21.70 -2.43
CA LEU A 19 10.57 -20.49 -3.17
C LEU A 19 10.96 -20.56 -4.64
N GLU A 20 12.19 -20.98 -4.94
CA GLU A 20 12.66 -21.14 -6.31
C GLU A 20 11.80 -22.16 -7.07
N ALA A 21 11.54 -23.33 -6.48
CA ALA A 21 10.65 -24.33 -7.09
C ALA A 21 9.22 -23.81 -7.29
N ALA A 22 8.69 -23.02 -6.35
CA ALA A 22 7.36 -22.44 -6.46
C ALA A 22 7.27 -21.42 -7.61
N PHE A 23 8.22 -20.48 -7.71
CA PHE A 23 8.21 -19.47 -8.77
C PHE A 23 8.52 -20.09 -10.15
N ASP A 24 9.42 -21.06 -10.22
CA ASP A 24 9.69 -21.80 -11.46
C ASP A 24 8.42 -22.52 -11.96
N GLU A 25 7.68 -23.19 -11.06
CA GLU A 25 6.42 -23.84 -11.44
C GLU A 25 5.34 -22.83 -11.84
N LEU A 26 5.17 -21.72 -11.11
CA LEU A 26 4.22 -20.66 -11.50
C LEU A 26 4.55 -20.10 -12.89
N LYS A 27 5.84 -19.88 -13.17
CA LYS A 27 6.32 -19.41 -14.47
C LYS A 27 6.02 -20.42 -15.59
N LYS A 28 6.29 -21.71 -15.39
CA LYS A 28 5.95 -22.79 -16.34
C LYS A 28 4.45 -22.86 -16.62
N GLN A 29 3.63 -22.61 -15.60
CA GLN A 29 2.18 -22.54 -15.72
C GLN A 29 1.69 -21.20 -16.30
N GLY A 30 2.59 -20.25 -16.59
CA GLY A 30 2.23 -18.90 -17.04
C GLY A 30 1.34 -18.17 -16.05
N MET A 31 1.47 -18.44 -14.75
CA MET A 31 0.75 -17.77 -13.68
C MET A 31 1.51 -16.54 -13.18
N GLN A 32 0.79 -15.59 -12.61
CA GLN A 32 1.37 -14.46 -11.88
C GLN A 32 1.80 -14.88 -10.47
N SER A 33 2.61 -14.06 -9.85
CA SER A 33 3.15 -14.29 -8.51
C SER A 33 3.37 -12.99 -7.76
N ALA A 34 3.03 -13.02 -6.47
CA ALA A 34 3.29 -11.95 -5.52
C ALA A 34 4.07 -12.52 -4.34
N CYS A 35 4.85 -11.70 -3.63
CA CYS A 35 5.58 -12.18 -2.47
C CYS A 35 5.66 -11.11 -1.38
N HIS A 36 5.36 -11.52 -0.15
CA HIS A 36 5.80 -10.84 1.05
C HIS A 36 7.07 -11.54 1.54
N HIS A 37 8.24 -10.99 1.22
CA HIS A 37 9.50 -11.55 1.70
C HIS A 37 9.62 -11.36 3.21
N ALA A 38 9.77 -12.46 3.96
CA ALA A 38 9.92 -12.36 5.40
C ALA A 38 11.27 -11.72 5.76
N GLN A 39 11.27 -10.82 6.74
CA GLN A 39 12.48 -10.12 7.18
C GLN A 39 13.60 -11.07 7.66
N LEU A 40 13.22 -12.26 8.13
CA LEU A 40 14.14 -13.33 8.54
C LEU A 40 14.85 -14.02 7.36
N ASP A 41 14.28 -13.93 6.16
CA ASP A 41 14.72 -14.69 4.99
C ASP A 41 15.37 -13.82 3.91
N VAL A 42 15.14 -12.50 3.92
CA VAL A 42 15.61 -11.57 2.87
C VAL A 42 17.13 -11.51 2.69
N ALA A 43 17.91 -11.82 3.73
CA ALA A 43 19.36 -11.95 3.59
C ALA A 43 19.78 -13.14 2.69
N ARG A 44 18.92 -14.16 2.59
CA ARG A 44 19.11 -15.33 1.71
C ARG A 44 18.37 -15.18 0.39
N VAL A 45 17.20 -14.54 0.42
CA VAL A 45 16.27 -14.45 -0.71
C VAL A 45 15.66 -13.05 -0.75
N ASN A 46 16.34 -12.12 -1.39
CA ASN A 46 15.86 -10.75 -1.60
C ASN A 46 14.97 -10.66 -2.85
N VAL A 47 14.41 -9.47 -3.11
CA VAL A 47 13.45 -9.27 -4.22
C VAL A 47 14.06 -9.58 -5.59
N LEU A 48 15.33 -9.21 -5.79
CA LEU A 48 16.01 -9.39 -7.07
C LEU A 48 16.27 -10.88 -7.35
N THR A 49 16.64 -11.64 -6.33
CA THR A 49 16.75 -13.10 -6.43
C THR A 49 15.43 -13.73 -6.86
N THR A 50 14.31 -13.38 -6.20
CA THR A 50 13.01 -13.96 -6.55
C THR A 50 12.48 -13.48 -7.90
N ALA A 51 12.79 -12.25 -8.30
CA ALA A 51 12.42 -11.73 -9.61
C ALA A 51 13.09 -12.56 -10.73
N ARG A 52 14.37 -12.94 -10.56
CA ARG A 52 15.07 -13.87 -11.48
C ARG A 52 14.39 -15.23 -11.56
N TRP A 53 13.85 -15.72 -10.44
CA TRP A 53 13.12 -16.99 -10.37
C TRP A 53 11.70 -16.93 -10.97
N GLY A 54 11.19 -15.74 -11.31
CA GLY A 54 9.86 -15.57 -11.91
C GLY A 54 8.82 -14.94 -11.00
N LEU A 55 9.24 -14.31 -9.89
CA LEU A 55 8.35 -13.40 -9.16
C LEU A 55 7.95 -12.23 -10.06
N THR A 56 6.65 -11.92 -10.18
CA THR A 56 6.16 -10.84 -11.05
C THR A 56 5.86 -9.54 -10.31
N THR A 57 5.45 -9.62 -9.04
CA THR A 57 5.17 -8.43 -8.21
C THR A 57 5.83 -8.54 -6.85
N MET A 58 6.28 -7.42 -6.29
CA MET A 58 6.56 -7.32 -4.86
C MET A 58 5.47 -6.53 -4.15
N GLU A 59 5.27 -6.86 -2.88
CA GLU A 59 4.41 -6.12 -1.98
C GLU A 59 5.29 -5.32 -1.00
N HIS A 60 4.85 -4.10 -0.69
CA HIS A 60 5.57 -3.20 0.21
C HIS A 60 6.93 -2.79 -0.39
N TRP A 61 8.01 -3.09 0.33
CA TRP A 61 9.39 -2.87 -0.08
C TRP A 61 10.30 -4.02 0.39
N TYR A 62 9.74 -5.10 0.95
CA TYR A 62 10.54 -6.14 1.60
C TYR A 62 11.51 -6.81 0.62
N GLY A 63 12.77 -6.92 1.03
CA GLY A 63 13.85 -7.47 0.22
C GLY A 63 14.43 -6.49 -0.80
N LEU A 64 13.88 -5.29 -0.98
CA LEU A 64 14.44 -4.30 -1.90
C LEU A 64 15.65 -3.53 -1.32
N PRO A 65 15.63 -3.05 -0.06
CA PRO A 65 16.83 -2.51 0.57
C PRO A 65 17.98 -3.51 0.60
N GLU A 66 17.71 -4.79 0.89
CA GLU A 66 18.72 -5.85 0.91
C GLU A 66 19.29 -6.12 -0.50
N ALA A 67 18.47 -6.02 -1.55
CA ALA A 67 18.95 -6.08 -2.92
C ALA A 67 19.87 -4.89 -3.27
N LEU A 68 19.71 -3.77 -2.56
CA LEU A 68 20.45 -2.52 -2.72
C LEU A 68 21.66 -2.38 -1.80
N PHE A 69 21.97 -3.34 -0.91
CA PHE A 69 23.21 -3.24 -0.14
C PHE A 69 24.45 -3.29 -1.05
N ASP A 70 25.41 -2.41 -0.80
CA ASP A 70 26.66 -2.27 -1.54
C ASP A 70 27.92 -2.46 -0.66
N ASP A 71 27.79 -2.34 0.66
CA ASP A 71 28.87 -2.51 1.65
C ASP A 71 28.65 -3.70 2.61
N ARG A 72 27.49 -4.37 2.52
CA ARG A 72 27.07 -5.44 3.44
C ARG A 72 26.18 -6.47 2.75
N THR A 73 25.91 -7.58 3.43
CA THR A 73 25.01 -8.65 2.96
C THR A 73 23.85 -8.94 3.91
N VAL A 74 23.87 -8.37 5.11
CA VAL A 74 22.84 -8.54 6.14
C VAL A 74 22.47 -7.17 6.70
N GLN A 75 21.26 -7.05 7.24
CA GLN A 75 20.82 -5.82 7.87
C GLN A 75 21.64 -5.52 9.13
N ASP A 76 21.93 -4.25 9.34
CA ASP A 76 22.55 -3.75 10.56
C ASP A 76 21.45 -3.47 11.59
N TYR A 77 20.96 -4.56 12.20
CA TYR A 77 20.03 -4.52 13.31
C TYR A 77 20.78 -4.68 14.64
N PRO A 78 20.29 -4.06 15.74
CA PRO A 78 20.93 -4.21 17.05
C PRO A 78 21.08 -5.67 17.46
N ALA A 79 22.19 -6.02 18.13
CA ALA A 79 22.41 -7.39 18.61
C ALA A 79 21.33 -7.86 19.62
N ALA A 80 20.63 -6.92 20.28
CA ALA A 80 19.52 -7.19 21.18
C ALA A 80 18.14 -7.24 20.47
N TYR A 81 18.10 -7.19 19.14
CA TYR A 81 16.85 -7.19 18.37
C TYR A 81 16.02 -8.45 18.60
N ASN A 82 14.76 -8.27 18.99
CA ASN A 82 13.85 -9.38 19.23
C ASN A 82 12.84 -9.55 18.08
N TYR A 83 13.00 -10.63 17.31
CA TYR A 83 12.09 -10.97 16.21
C TYR A 83 10.62 -11.19 16.62
N ASN A 84 10.37 -11.54 17.89
CA ASN A 84 9.02 -11.70 18.43
C ASN A 84 8.44 -10.39 18.96
N ASN A 85 9.21 -9.30 19.00
CA ASN A 85 8.74 -7.98 19.39
C ASN A 85 8.39 -7.16 18.14
N GLU A 86 7.12 -6.86 17.94
CA GLU A 86 6.69 -6.12 16.75
C GLU A 86 7.16 -4.66 16.74
N ALA A 87 7.30 -4.01 17.90
CA ALA A 87 7.86 -2.67 17.98
C ALA A 87 9.31 -2.65 17.48
N ASP A 88 10.12 -3.63 17.86
CA ASP A 88 11.48 -3.80 17.33
C ASP A 88 11.43 -4.01 15.81
N ARG A 89 10.55 -4.92 15.35
CA ARG A 89 10.42 -5.26 13.92
C ARG A 89 10.14 -4.03 13.07
N PHE A 90 9.09 -3.28 13.39
CA PHE A 90 8.71 -2.10 12.60
C PHE A 90 9.59 -0.88 12.90
N GLY A 91 10.16 -0.77 14.09
CA GLY A 91 11.17 0.24 14.40
C GLY A 91 12.40 0.09 13.50
N GLN A 92 12.99 -1.11 13.44
CA GLN A 92 14.16 -1.34 12.59
C GLN A 92 13.84 -1.34 11.09
N ALA A 93 12.63 -1.79 10.70
CA ALA A 93 12.16 -1.67 9.33
C ALA A 93 12.19 -0.20 8.85
N GLY A 94 11.78 0.74 9.70
CA GLY A 94 11.85 2.18 9.42
C GLY A 94 13.27 2.77 9.31
N ARG A 95 14.31 1.97 9.56
CA ARG A 95 15.73 2.38 9.44
C ARG A 95 16.43 1.70 8.27
N LEU A 96 15.75 0.79 7.58
CA LEU A 96 16.39 -0.13 6.65
C LEU A 96 16.77 0.53 5.32
N TRP A 97 15.95 1.44 4.78
CA TRP A 97 16.32 2.18 3.56
C TRP A 97 17.54 3.10 3.73
N ALA A 98 17.91 3.46 4.97
CA ALA A 98 19.14 4.22 5.21
C ALA A 98 20.41 3.38 4.95
N GLN A 99 20.28 2.06 4.95
CA GLN A 99 21.37 1.10 4.69
C GLN A 99 21.49 0.73 3.19
N ALA A 100 20.52 1.12 2.37
CA ALA A 100 20.53 0.85 0.93
C ALA A 100 21.49 1.79 0.18
N ALA A 101 22.01 1.31 -0.96
CA ALA A 101 22.84 2.10 -1.85
C ALA A 101 22.19 3.44 -2.21
N THR A 102 23.03 4.46 -2.32
CA THR A 102 22.59 5.83 -2.60
C THR A 102 22.02 5.96 -4.02
N LYS A 103 21.01 6.83 -4.18
CA LYS A 103 20.41 7.15 -5.48
C LYS A 103 21.48 7.59 -6.49
N GLY A 104 21.48 6.98 -7.66
CA GLY A 104 22.44 7.25 -8.74
C GLY A 104 23.79 6.50 -8.62
N SER A 105 24.01 5.75 -7.55
CA SER A 105 25.18 4.86 -7.45
C SER A 105 25.08 3.68 -8.43
N GLU A 106 26.22 3.07 -8.77
CA GLU A 106 26.27 1.92 -9.69
C GLU A 106 25.33 0.78 -9.25
N LYS A 107 25.32 0.46 -7.95
CA LYS A 107 24.46 -0.58 -7.39
C LYS A 107 22.98 -0.25 -7.55
N TYR A 108 22.58 0.98 -7.22
CA TYR A 108 21.21 1.46 -7.36
C TYR A 108 20.73 1.37 -8.81
N GLU A 109 21.56 1.86 -9.74
CA GLU A 109 21.28 1.85 -11.17
C GLU A 109 21.18 0.42 -11.73
N ALA A 110 22.06 -0.48 -11.28
CA ALA A 110 22.05 -1.89 -11.69
C ALA A 110 20.78 -2.61 -11.24
N VAL A 111 20.32 -2.40 -10.01
CA VAL A 111 19.09 -3.01 -9.47
C VAL A 111 17.87 -2.54 -10.26
N ILE A 112 17.73 -1.23 -10.50
CA ILE A 112 16.61 -0.70 -11.30
C ILE A 112 16.64 -1.30 -12.72
N LYS A 113 17.79 -1.30 -13.38
CA LYS A 113 17.94 -1.84 -14.74
C LYS A 113 17.52 -3.30 -14.81
N GLU A 114 17.92 -4.10 -13.84
CA GLU A 114 17.59 -5.51 -13.82
C GLU A 114 16.11 -5.78 -13.55
N LEU A 115 15.49 -5.07 -12.60
CA LEU A 115 14.04 -5.18 -12.36
C LEU A 115 13.22 -4.81 -13.61
N LEU A 116 13.64 -3.76 -14.34
CA LEU A 116 13.02 -3.38 -15.62
C LEU A 116 13.17 -4.49 -16.67
N ALA A 117 14.37 -5.08 -16.80
CA ALA A 117 14.62 -6.18 -17.73
C ALA A 117 13.79 -7.44 -17.42
N LEU A 118 13.34 -7.59 -16.17
CA LEU A 118 12.49 -8.70 -15.72
C LEU A 118 10.98 -8.39 -15.81
N ASP A 119 10.56 -7.24 -16.34
CA ASP A 119 9.16 -6.76 -16.37
C ASP A 119 8.51 -6.81 -14.98
N PHE A 120 9.27 -6.40 -13.96
CA PHE A 120 8.83 -6.50 -12.58
C PHE A 120 7.83 -5.40 -12.21
N THR A 121 6.86 -5.70 -11.35
CA THR A 121 5.91 -4.70 -10.85
C THR A 121 6.11 -4.45 -9.36
N ILE A 122 6.04 -3.18 -8.95
CA ILE A 122 6.13 -2.79 -7.54
C ILE A 122 4.75 -2.34 -7.06
N ASP A 123 4.21 -3.01 -6.04
CA ASP A 123 3.12 -2.49 -5.23
C ASP A 123 3.67 -1.94 -3.91
N PRO A 124 3.85 -0.61 -3.78
CA PRO A 124 4.53 -0.06 -2.63
C PRO A 124 3.66 -0.10 -1.39
N THR A 125 2.33 -0.03 -1.49
CA THR A 125 1.45 0.09 -0.31
C THR A 125 1.94 1.16 0.70
N PHE A 126 2.41 2.31 0.23
CA PHE A 126 2.95 3.38 1.09
C PHE A 126 2.02 3.69 2.27
N THR A 127 0.71 3.60 2.12
CA THR A 127 -0.26 3.97 3.14
C THR A 127 -0.20 3.06 4.36
N ILE A 128 0.21 1.79 4.24
CA ILE A 128 0.14 0.86 5.37
C ILE A 128 1.04 1.28 6.53
N TYR A 129 2.20 1.86 6.23
CA TYR A 129 3.14 2.38 7.24
C TYR A 129 2.95 3.88 7.53
N LEU A 130 1.91 4.53 7.00
CA LEU A 130 1.78 5.99 7.10
C LEU A 130 1.68 6.46 8.55
N ALA A 131 0.99 5.69 9.40
CA ALA A 131 0.89 5.98 10.83
C ALA A 131 2.25 5.90 11.56
N ALA A 132 3.23 5.18 11.01
CA ALA A 132 4.59 5.14 11.57
C ALA A 132 5.34 6.46 11.42
N ARG A 133 4.90 7.35 10.50
CA ARG A 133 5.49 8.69 10.27
C ARG A 133 4.92 9.78 11.18
N ASP A 134 3.73 9.58 11.72
CA ASP A 134 3.00 10.50 12.61
C ASP A 134 1.81 9.75 13.22
N LEU A 135 2.05 9.10 14.37
CA LEU A 135 1.05 8.23 14.99
C LEU A 135 -0.13 9.03 15.52
N MET A 136 0.14 10.20 16.12
CA MET A 136 -0.90 11.02 16.73
C MET A 136 -1.89 11.53 15.69
N ARG A 137 -1.40 11.95 14.52
CA ARG A 137 -2.27 12.36 13.41
C ARG A 137 -3.06 11.20 12.84
N ALA A 138 -2.45 10.02 12.68
CA ALA A 138 -3.15 8.84 12.17
C ALA A 138 -4.32 8.43 13.07
N ARG A 139 -4.11 8.37 14.40
CA ARG A 139 -5.19 8.06 15.37
C ARG A 139 -6.34 9.07 15.35
N ARG A 140 -6.07 10.30 14.93
CA ARG A 140 -7.03 11.42 14.93
C ARG A 140 -7.58 11.73 13.53
N ALA A 141 -7.40 10.84 12.57
CA ALA A 141 -8.01 11.03 11.26
C ALA A 141 -9.54 11.14 11.36
N ASP A 142 -10.10 12.11 10.64
CA ASP A 142 -11.49 12.56 10.78
C ASP A 142 -12.53 11.46 10.47
N TRP A 143 -12.15 10.45 9.70
CA TRP A 143 -13.02 9.31 9.40
C TRP A 143 -13.23 8.35 10.57
N HIS A 144 -12.32 8.28 11.56
CA HIS A 144 -12.41 7.26 12.60
C HIS A 144 -13.70 7.36 13.44
N ASP A 145 -14.13 8.59 13.72
CA ASP A 145 -15.33 8.85 14.52
C ASP A 145 -16.60 8.31 13.86
N GLN A 146 -16.66 8.27 12.52
CA GLN A 146 -17.89 7.90 11.81
C GLN A 146 -17.81 6.54 11.10
N TYR A 147 -16.60 6.06 10.79
CA TYR A 147 -16.42 4.95 9.86
C TYR A 147 -15.58 3.80 10.41
N THR A 148 -14.98 3.93 11.59
CA THR A 148 -14.24 2.83 12.21
C THR A 148 -15.11 2.08 13.20
N LEU A 149 -15.28 0.77 12.95
CA LEU A 149 -15.92 -0.14 13.88
C LEU A 149 -15.15 -0.20 15.20
N PRO A 150 -15.84 -0.23 16.35
CA PRO A 150 -15.22 -0.47 17.65
C PRO A 150 -14.27 -1.67 17.69
N SER A 151 -14.63 -2.80 17.08
CA SER A 151 -13.76 -3.99 17.02
C SER A 151 -12.46 -3.75 16.25
N LEU A 152 -12.52 -2.97 15.18
CA LEU A 152 -11.33 -2.59 14.40
C LEU A 152 -10.47 -1.57 15.15
N TRP A 153 -11.10 -0.66 15.90
CA TRP A 153 -10.38 0.27 16.77
C TRP A 153 -9.63 -0.43 17.91
N ASP A 154 -10.29 -1.42 18.55
CA ASP A 154 -9.65 -2.28 19.54
C ASP A 154 -8.47 -3.04 18.92
N PHE A 155 -8.62 -3.48 17.66
CA PHE A 155 -7.54 -4.13 16.93
C PHE A 155 -6.34 -3.20 16.73
N TYR A 156 -6.55 -1.95 16.29
CA TYR A 156 -5.49 -0.95 16.07
C TYR A 156 -4.75 -0.52 17.35
N THR A 157 -5.41 -0.63 18.50
CA THR A 157 -4.86 -0.21 19.79
C THR A 157 -3.61 -1.05 20.13
N PRO A 158 -2.53 -0.44 20.68
CA PRO A 158 -1.28 -1.16 20.93
C PRO A 158 -1.48 -2.47 21.70
N ASN A 159 -1.16 -3.59 21.06
CA ASN A 159 -1.39 -4.93 21.58
C ASN A 159 -0.37 -5.90 20.98
N ARG A 160 0.26 -6.73 21.83
CA ARG A 160 1.29 -7.70 21.41
C ARG A 160 0.73 -8.88 20.62
N ASP A 161 -0.56 -9.15 20.78
CA ASP A 161 -1.25 -10.27 20.12
C ASP A 161 -1.84 -9.89 18.75
N ASN A 162 -1.97 -8.59 18.47
CA ASN A 162 -2.52 -8.09 17.22
C ASN A 162 -1.40 -7.62 16.29
N HIS A 163 -1.29 -8.26 15.13
CA HIS A 163 -0.35 -7.83 14.08
C HIS A 163 -0.67 -6.41 13.60
N GLY A 164 0.34 -5.56 13.49
CA GLY A 164 0.18 -4.16 13.05
C GLY A 164 -0.23 -3.21 14.17
N SER A 165 -0.15 -3.64 15.43
CA SER A 165 -0.51 -2.85 16.62
C SER A 165 0.70 -2.61 17.51
N PHE A 166 1.83 -2.31 16.86
CA PHE A 166 3.17 -2.31 17.45
C PHE A 166 3.59 -1.02 18.14
N PHE A 167 2.69 -0.04 18.26
CA PHE A 167 2.96 1.27 18.83
C PHE A 167 3.05 1.21 20.37
N PHE A 168 3.91 0.35 20.93
CA PHE A 168 4.03 0.09 22.37
C PHE A 168 4.69 1.24 23.13
N ASP A 169 5.77 1.78 22.58
CA ASP A 169 6.53 2.95 23.07
C ASP A 169 7.07 3.71 21.84
N TRP A 170 6.15 4.12 20.96
CA TRP A 170 6.52 4.68 19.65
C TRP A 170 6.89 6.15 19.78
N GLY A 171 8.19 6.43 19.63
CA GLY A 171 8.75 7.75 19.89
C GLY A 171 9.08 8.57 18.65
N THR A 172 9.47 9.81 18.89
CA THR A 172 9.94 10.75 17.85
C THR A 172 11.04 10.17 16.98
N GLU A 173 11.98 9.41 17.55
CA GLU A 173 13.10 8.82 16.81
C GLU A 173 12.64 7.79 15.78
N ASP A 174 11.62 6.99 16.10
CA ASP A 174 11.04 6.06 15.14
C ASP A 174 10.33 6.80 14.02
N GLU A 175 9.55 7.83 14.34
CA GLU A 175 8.89 8.62 13.31
C GLU A 175 9.87 9.38 12.42
N VAL A 176 10.98 9.91 12.97
CA VAL A 176 12.05 10.54 12.19
C VAL A 176 12.68 9.53 11.24
N ALA A 177 13.00 8.32 11.73
CA ALA A 177 13.53 7.24 10.91
C ALA A 177 12.56 6.88 9.77
N TRP A 178 11.28 6.67 10.08
CA TRP A 178 10.27 6.37 9.07
C TRP A 178 10.07 7.50 8.06
N ARG A 179 10.08 8.77 8.47
CA ARG A 179 10.04 9.90 7.52
C ARG A 179 11.25 9.90 6.58
N ALA A 180 12.44 9.59 7.08
CA ALA A 180 13.65 9.47 6.24
C ALA A 180 13.59 8.24 5.31
N ASN A 181 13.06 7.12 5.81
CA ASN A 181 12.83 5.89 5.05
C ASN A 181 11.90 6.12 3.86
N TYR A 182 10.77 6.80 4.09
CA TYR A 182 9.82 7.15 3.03
C TYR A 182 10.44 7.96 1.91
N ARG A 183 11.28 8.96 2.22
CA ARG A 183 11.93 9.77 1.18
C ARG A 183 12.73 8.91 0.22
N ARG A 184 13.61 8.04 0.75
CA ARG A 184 14.47 7.15 -0.05
C ARG A 184 13.67 6.11 -0.83
N TRP A 185 12.65 5.54 -0.19
CA TRP A 185 11.77 4.57 -0.80
C TRP A 185 10.95 5.18 -1.95
N MET A 186 10.33 6.35 -1.71
CA MET A 186 9.58 7.10 -2.72
C MET A 186 10.47 7.53 -3.89
N ASP A 187 11.70 7.97 -3.62
CA ASP A 187 12.70 8.27 -4.64
C ASP A 187 12.97 7.07 -5.56
N PHE A 188 13.16 5.87 -4.98
CA PHE A 188 13.34 4.64 -5.76
C PHE A 188 12.13 4.32 -6.62
N VAL A 189 10.93 4.33 -6.03
CA VAL A 189 9.70 3.97 -6.74
C VAL A 189 9.40 4.96 -7.88
N ASN A 190 9.65 6.25 -7.67
CA ASN A 190 9.49 7.25 -8.72
C ASN A 190 10.53 7.12 -9.84
N ASP A 191 11.80 6.87 -9.50
CA ASP A 191 12.83 6.62 -10.51
C ASP A 191 12.53 5.35 -11.32
N TYR A 192 12.12 4.28 -10.66
CA TYR A 192 11.71 3.03 -11.29
C TYR A 192 10.60 3.27 -12.31
N LYS A 193 9.54 3.96 -11.89
CA LYS A 193 8.41 4.33 -12.77
C LYS A 193 8.83 5.24 -13.92
N ASN A 194 9.64 6.26 -13.66
CA ASN A 194 10.10 7.20 -14.70
C ASN A 194 10.93 6.53 -15.79
N ARG A 195 11.52 5.36 -15.50
CA ARG A 195 12.31 4.55 -16.44
C ARG A 195 11.49 3.47 -17.14
N GLY A 196 10.17 3.50 -17.01
CA GLY A 196 9.25 2.56 -17.66
C GLY A 196 8.79 1.40 -16.77
N GLY A 197 9.17 1.40 -15.49
CA GLY A 197 8.72 0.39 -14.54
C GLY A 197 7.24 0.50 -14.20
N ARG A 198 6.60 -0.64 -13.90
CA ARG A 198 5.19 -0.69 -13.51
C ARG A 198 5.04 -0.55 -11.99
N VAL A 199 4.14 0.33 -11.56
CA VAL A 199 3.80 0.56 -10.14
C VAL A 199 2.29 0.53 -9.97
N THR A 200 1.78 -0.24 -9.00
CA THR A 200 0.34 -0.38 -8.72
C THR A 200 -0.07 0.37 -7.45
N VAL A 201 -1.36 0.34 -7.13
CA VAL A 201 -1.95 0.88 -5.90
C VAL A 201 -2.53 -0.28 -5.10
N GLY A 202 -1.96 -0.53 -3.92
CA GLY A 202 -2.53 -1.34 -2.86
C GLY A 202 -2.56 -0.54 -1.56
N SER A 203 -3.55 -0.77 -0.69
CA SER A 203 -3.65 -0.05 0.58
C SER A 203 -3.41 -0.88 1.83
N ASP A 204 -3.48 -2.21 1.69
CA ASP A 204 -3.39 -3.19 2.78
C ASP A 204 -4.21 -2.79 4.03
N SER A 205 -5.36 -2.16 3.79
CA SER A 205 -6.17 -1.54 4.85
C SER A 205 -6.74 -2.59 5.80
N GLY A 206 -7.00 -2.17 7.04
CA GLY A 206 -7.40 -3.06 8.13
C GLY A 206 -6.36 -3.18 9.24
N PHE A 207 -5.15 -2.63 9.05
CA PHE A 207 -4.07 -2.60 10.04
C PHE A 207 -3.54 -1.18 10.22
N ILE A 208 -2.77 -0.94 11.30
CA ILE A 208 -1.95 0.27 11.49
C ILE A 208 -2.73 1.59 11.26
N TYR A 209 -3.95 1.66 11.81
CA TYR A 209 -4.88 2.79 11.66
C TYR A 209 -5.32 3.12 10.22
N GLN A 210 -5.06 2.25 9.25
CA GLN A 210 -5.50 2.43 7.85
C GLN A 210 -6.89 1.82 7.65
N LEU A 211 -7.89 2.68 7.44
CA LEU A 211 -9.27 2.27 7.26
C LEU A 211 -9.59 1.97 5.78
N TYR A 212 -10.37 0.92 5.54
CA TYR A 212 -10.83 0.55 4.19
C TYR A 212 -11.49 1.72 3.45
N GLY A 213 -11.20 1.84 2.15
CA GLY A 213 -11.67 2.95 1.31
C GLY A 213 -10.86 4.24 1.49
N PHE A 214 -10.63 4.68 2.73
CA PHE A 214 -9.84 5.89 3.01
C PHE A 214 -8.35 5.67 2.74
N GLY A 215 -7.79 4.55 3.19
CA GLY A 215 -6.38 4.20 2.97
C GLY A 215 -6.01 4.10 1.48
N THR A 216 -6.93 3.66 0.62
CA THR A 216 -6.69 3.63 -0.84
C THR A 216 -6.50 5.03 -1.40
N ILE A 217 -7.28 6.03 -0.95
CA ILE A 217 -7.10 7.41 -1.41
C ILE A 217 -5.81 8.01 -0.83
N GLN A 218 -5.46 7.66 0.40
CA GLN A 218 -4.16 8.03 0.99
C GLN A 218 -3.00 7.47 0.15
N GLU A 219 -3.08 6.24 -0.36
CA GLU A 219 -2.07 5.69 -1.27
C GLU A 219 -1.90 6.53 -2.54
N LEU A 220 -3.00 7.01 -3.12
CA LEU A 220 -2.94 7.90 -4.29
C LEU A 220 -2.22 9.21 -3.97
N GLU A 221 -2.51 9.79 -2.80
CA GLU A 221 -1.82 11.00 -2.33
C GLU A 221 -0.33 10.74 -2.07
N LEU A 222 0.04 9.55 -1.58
CA LEU A 222 1.43 9.16 -1.34
C LEU A 222 2.20 8.90 -2.64
N LEU A 223 1.58 8.31 -3.66
CA LEU A 223 2.19 8.26 -5.00
C LEU A 223 2.42 9.67 -5.54
N ARG A 224 1.49 10.60 -5.29
CA ARG A 224 1.69 12.00 -5.66
C ARG A 224 2.83 12.65 -4.86
N GLU A 225 2.93 12.38 -3.56
CA GLU A 225 4.05 12.79 -2.70
C GLU A 225 5.39 12.26 -3.24
N ALA A 226 5.42 11.02 -3.74
CA ALA A 226 6.59 10.40 -4.35
C ALA A 226 7.03 11.05 -5.68
N GLY A 227 6.18 11.90 -6.28
CA GLY A 227 6.50 12.64 -7.50
C GLY A 227 5.74 12.18 -8.74
N PHE A 228 4.78 11.24 -8.62
CA PHE A 228 3.97 10.79 -9.76
C PHE A 228 3.05 11.91 -10.23
N HIS A 229 2.98 12.16 -11.53
CA HIS A 229 1.96 13.01 -12.12
C HIS A 229 0.55 12.45 -11.81
N PRO A 230 -0.49 13.27 -11.59
CA PRO A 230 -1.82 12.78 -11.24
C PRO A 230 -2.38 11.71 -12.20
N LEU A 231 -2.13 11.82 -13.51
CA LEU A 231 -2.49 10.77 -14.48
C LEU A 231 -1.73 9.46 -14.27
N GLU A 232 -0.47 9.51 -13.85
CA GLU A 232 0.30 8.30 -13.53
C GLU A 232 -0.26 7.63 -12.28
N VAL A 233 -0.71 8.42 -11.29
CA VAL A 233 -1.41 7.91 -10.10
C VAL A 233 -2.69 7.17 -10.50
N ILE A 234 -3.53 7.76 -11.36
CA ILE A 234 -4.75 7.10 -11.86
C ILE A 234 -4.41 5.84 -12.67
N ARG A 235 -3.38 5.87 -13.50
CA ARG A 235 -2.91 4.70 -14.25
C ARG A 235 -2.43 3.57 -13.33
N SER A 236 -1.69 3.90 -12.26
CA SER A 236 -1.31 2.95 -11.21
C SER A 236 -2.51 2.34 -10.50
N ALA A 237 -3.56 3.13 -10.26
CA ALA A 237 -4.80 2.69 -9.62
C ALA A 237 -5.73 1.84 -10.50
N THR A 238 -5.49 1.79 -11.82
CA THR A 238 -6.41 1.17 -12.79
C THR A 238 -5.68 0.23 -13.74
N LEU A 239 -5.11 0.76 -14.82
CA LEU A 239 -4.49 -0.01 -15.90
C LEU A 239 -3.36 -0.92 -15.41
N ASN A 240 -2.46 -0.42 -14.58
CA ASN A 240 -1.31 -1.23 -14.13
C ASN A 240 -1.76 -2.44 -13.29
N GLY A 241 -2.82 -2.28 -12.48
CA GLY A 241 -3.42 -3.41 -11.76
C GLY A 241 -4.09 -4.42 -12.70
N ALA A 242 -4.76 -3.94 -13.75
CA ALA A 242 -5.31 -4.80 -14.78
C ALA A 242 -4.22 -5.57 -15.56
N GLU A 243 -3.06 -4.95 -15.80
CA GLU A 243 -1.89 -5.61 -16.41
C GLU A 243 -1.35 -6.74 -15.53
N VAL A 244 -1.16 -6.48 -14.23
CA VAL A 244 -0.75 -7.50 -13.26
C VAL A 244 -1.74 -8.66 -13.23
N LEU A 245 -3.04 -8.38 -13.27
CA LEU A 245 -4.08 -9.41 -13.26
C LEU A 245 -4.32 -10.06 -14.64
N ARG A 246 -3.61 -9.62 -15.69
CA ARG A 246 -3.81 -10.03 -17.09
C ARG A 246 -5.27 -9.90 -17.54
N ALA A 247 -5.86 -8.76 -17.23
CA ALA A 247 -7.27 -8.46 -17.46
C ALA A 247 -7.47 -7.16 -18.25
N THR A 248 -6.46 -6.69 -18.99
CA THR A 248 -6.52 -5.44 -19.76
C THR A 248 -7.51 -5.46 -20.91
N ASP A 249 -7.91 -6.65 -21.36
CA ASP A 249 -8.99 -6.88 -22.32
C ASP A 249 -10.39 -6.65 -21.70
N ARG A 250 -10.49 -6.58 -20.36
CA ARG A 250 -11.75 -6.52 -19.61
C ARG A 250 -11.89 -5.27 -18.75
N ILE A 251 -10.81 -4.79 -18.13
CA ILE A 251 -10.82 -3.70 -17.13
C ILE A 251 -9.55 -2.84 -17.25
N GLY A 252 -9.49 -1.76 -16.46
CA GLY A 252 -8.31 -0.90 -16.32
C GLY A 252 -8.28 0.34 -17.22
N SER A 253 -9.17 0.41 -18.22
CA SER A 253 -9.39 1.62 -19.02
C SER A 253 -10.84 1.71 -19.52
N VAL A 254 -11.23 2.89 -19.99
CA VAL A 254 -12.57 3.15 -20.55
C VAL A 254 -12.51 3.03 -22.07
N GLU A 255 -12.80 1.84 -22.58
CA GLU A 255 -12.74 1.50 -24.00
C GLU A 255 -13.94 0.63 -24.39
N PRO A 256 -14.47 0.76 -25.64
CA PRO A 256 -15.52 -0.14 -26.12
C PRO A 256 -15.12 -1.61 -26.01
N GLY A 257 -16.05 -2.45 -25.52
CA GLY A 257 -15.85 -3.88 -25.33
C GLY A 257 -15.38 -4.30 -23.93
N LYS A 258 -14.91 -3.36 -23.10
CA LYS A 258 -14.54 -3.62 -21.70
C LYS A 258 -15.76 -3.58 -20.77
N LEU A 259 -15.62 -4.16 -19.58
CA LEU A 259 -16.64 -4.10 -18.53
C LEU A 259 -16.88 -2.66 -18.10
N ALA A 260 -18.13 -2.32 -17.83
CA ALA A 260 -18.52 -1.01 -17.31
C ALA A 260 -18.23 -0.91 -15.81
N ASP A 261 -16.94 -0.90 -15.47
CA ASP A 261 -16.38 -0.70 -14.13
C ASP A 261 -15.88 0.74 -14.00
N LEU A 262 -16.71 1.64 -13.47
CA LEU A 262 -16.50 3.09 -13.52
C LEU A 262 -16.71 3.76 -12.16
N ALA A 263 -15.93 4.80 -11.88
CA ALA A 263 -16.21 5.75 -10.80
C ALA A 263 -16.69 7.07 -11.42
N VAL A 264 -17.89 7.52 -11.05
CA VAL A 264 -18.50 8.76 -11.56
C VAL A 264 -18.31 9.86 -10.52
N LEU A 265 -17.67 10.96 -10.95
CA LEU A 265 -17.25 12.06 -10.10
C LEU A 265 -17.86 13.38 -10.59
N SER A 266 -18.15 14.30 -9.67
CA SER A 266 -18.51 15.67 -10.02
C SER A 266 -17.30 16.59 -10.17
N GLU A 267 -16.19 16.23 -9.54
CA GLU A 267 -14.94 17.01 -9.53
C GLU A 267 -13.89 16.36 -10.41
N ASN A 268 -12.90 17.16 -10.86
CA ASN A 268 -11.73 16.63 -11.56
C ASN A 268 -10.70 16.08 -10.55
N PRO A 269 -10.53 14.76 -10.42
CA PRO A 269 -9.60 14.18 -9.45
C PRO A 269 -8.13 14.46 -9.79
N LEU A 270 -7.82 14.81 -11.04
CA LEU A 270 -6.45 15.16 -11.46
C LEU A 270 -6.00 16.50 -10.89
N ALA A 271 -6.95 17.41 -10.61
CA ALA A 271 -6.67 18.69 -9.96
C ALA A 271 -6.52 18.53 -8.43
N ASN A 272 -7.27 17.61 -7.84
CA ASN A 272 -7.22 17.34 -6.40
C ASN A 272 -7.69 15.92 -6.07
N LEU A 273 -6.74 15.05 -5.72
CA LEU A 273 -7.02 13.65 -5.36
C LEU A 273 -7.93 13.52 -4.13
N LYS A 274 -7.98 14.53 -3.24
CA LYS A 274 -8.86 14.50 -2.06
C LYS A 274 -10.34 14.49 -2.42
N THR A 275 -10.70 14.86 -3.64
CA THR A 275 -12.08 14.75 -4.13
C THR A 275 -12.53 13.30 -4.30
N LEU A 276 -11.61 12.31 -4.25
CA LEU A 276 -11.92 10.89 -4.27
C LEU A 276 -12.28 10.31 -2.90
N TYR A 277 -12.00 11.01 -1.79
CA TYR A 277 -12.47 10.56 -0.47
C TYR A 277 -13.99 10.45 -0.46
N GLY A 278 -14.54 9.39 0.13
CA GLY A 278 -15.99 9.22 0.24
C GLY A 278 -16.67 10.40 0.94
N THR A 279 -15.98 11.03 1.90
CA THR A 279 -16.45 12.23 2.61
C THR A 279 -16.23 13.52 1.82
N GLY A 280 -15.61 13.48 0.64
CA GLY A 280 -15.27 14.65 -0.15
C GLY A 280 -14.19 15.54 0.48
N HIS A 281 -14.04 16.74 -0.08
CA HIS A 281 -13.02 17.72 0.27
C HIS A 281 -13.67 19.06 0.66
N ILE A 282 -13.07 19.76 1.63
CA ILE A 282 -13.52 21.09 2.05
C ILE A 282 -12.89 22.14 1.13
N GLN A 283 -13.70 23.02 0.55
CA GLN A 283 -13.28 24.13 -0.29
C GLN A 283 -13.90 25.43 0.23
N LEU A 284 -13.14 26.53 0.16
CA LEU A 284 -13.64 27.89 0.39
C LEU A 284 -13.96 28.52 -0.98
N ASP A 285 -15.16 29.05 -1.16
CA ASP A 285 -15.52 29.79 -2.39
C ASP A 285 -15.00 31.24 -2.38
N ALA A 286 -15.25 31.97 -3.47
CA ALA A 286 -14.80 33.36 -3.63
C ALA A 286 -15.49 34.32 -2.65
N GLU A 287 -16.66 33.94 -2.14
CA GLU A 287 -17.45 34.68 -1.16
C GLU A 287 -17.05 34.37 0.29
N GLY A 288 -16.06 33.48 0.50
CA GLY A 288 -15.58 33.11 1.84
C GLY A 288 -16.45 32.09 2.57
N LYS A 289 -17.30 31.34 1.85
CA LYS A 289 -18.14 30.27 2.40
C LYS A 289 -17.51 28.90 2.17
N LEU A 290 -17.53 28.07 3.21
CA LEU A 290 -17.03 26.69 3.15
C LEU A 290 -18.07 25.76 2.53
N HIS A 291 -17.61 24.90 1.63
CA HIS A 291 -18.38 23.84 0.98
C HIS A 291 -17.64 22.52 1.07
N ARG A 292 -18.38 21.42 0.96
CA ARG A 292 -17.83 20.08 0.81
C ARG A 292 -18.15 19.58 -0.60
N VAL A 293 -17.11 19.34 -1.38
CA VAL A 293 -17.19 18.94 -2.80
C VAL A 293 -16.58 17.56 -3.01
N GLY A 294 -16.82 16.93 -4.16
CA GLY A 294 -16.32 15.60 -4.47
C GLY A 294 -17.07 14.46 -3.77
N GLY A 295 -16.33 13.38 -3.50
CA GLY A 295 -16.86 12.06 -3.26
C GLY A 295 -17.31 11.39 -4.55
N VAL A 296 -17.04 10.09 -4.69
CA VAL A 296 -17.62 9.28 -5.77
C VAL A 296 -19.15 9.39 -5.66
N LYS A 297 -19.80 9.78 -6.76
CA LYS A 297 -21.27 9.90 -6.82
C LYS A 297 -21.88 8.52 -7.07
N TYR A 298 -21.35 7.84 -8.08
CA TYR A 298 -21.76 6.48 -8.42
C TYR A 298 -20.53 5.61 -8.64
N THR A 299 -20.59 4.40 -8.12
CA THR A 299 -19.71 3.31 -8.55
C THR A 299 -20.51 2.44 -9.48
N ILE A 300 -20.04 2.22 -10.70
CA ILE A 300 -20.64 1.28 -11.64
C ILE A 300 -19.77 0.05 -11.65
N LYS A 301 -20.35 -1.12 -11.38
CA LYS A 301 -19.65 -2.41 -11.41
C LYS A 301 -20.41 -3.34 -12.35
N ASP A 302 -19.76 -3.80 -13.40
CA ASP A 302 -20.37 -4.64 -14.43
C ASP A 302 -21.68 -4.05 -15.00
N GLY A 303 -21.70 -2.73 -15.19
CA GLY A 303 -22.88 -1.98 -15.65
C GLY A 303 -23.96 -1.73 -14.59
N ILE A 304 -23.84 -2.29 -13.39
CA ILE A 304 -24.75 -2.04 -12.27
C ILE A 304 -24.35 -0.77 -11.55
N VAL A 305 -25.28 0.18 -11.43
CA VAL A 305 -25.04 1.48 -10.80
C VAL A 305 -25.31 1.38 -9.29
N TYR A 306 -24.31 1.74 -8.49
CA TYR A 306 -24.41 1.85 -7.03
C TYR A 306 -24.31 3.32 -6.62
N ASP A 307 -25.23 3.78 -5.78
CA ASP A 307 -25.13 5.09 -5.14
C ASP A 307 -24.06 5.05 -4.05
N ALA A 308 -22.88 5.61 -4.37
CA ALA A 308 -21.73 5.57 -3.48
C ALA A 308 -21.95 6.41 -2.20
N ARG A 309 -22.82 7.43 -2.26
CA ARG A 309 -23.18 8.23 -1.08
C ARG A 309 -24.09 7.46 -0.14
N GLN A 310 -25.05 6.71 -0.69
CA GLN A 310 -25.88 5.80 0.10
C GLN A 310 -25.05 4.70 0.74
N LEU A 311 -24.14 4.06 0.00
CA LEU A 311 -23.23 3.04 0.55
C LEU A 311 -22.41 3.58 1.72
N LEU A 312 -21.87 4.80 1.60
CA LEU A 312 -21.12 5.44 2.68
C LEU A 312 -22.01 5.75 3.90
N ALA A 313 -23.26 6.18 3.68
CA ALA A 313 -24.23 6.42 4.74
C ALA A 313 -24.60 5.12 5.48
N ASP A 314 -24.74 4.01 4.75
CA ASP A 314 -25.00 2.69 5.33
C ASP A 314 -23.85 2.22 6.21
N VAL A 315 -22.59 2.40 5.77
CA VAL A 315 -21.41 2.11 6.61
C VAL A 315 -21.42 2.95 7.89
N ARG A 316 -21.70 4.25 7.78
CA ARG A 316 -21.79 5.14 8.95
C ARG A 316 -22.86 4.66 9.94
N LYS A 317 -24.02 4.23 9.42
CA LYS A 317 -25.12 3.68 10.23
C LYS A 317 -24.69 2.40 10.94
N MET A 318 -24.07 1.45 10.24
CA MET A 318 -23.57 0.20 10.83
C MET A 318 -22.57 0.47 11.97
N VAL A 319 -21.65 1.41 11.76
CA VAL A 319 -20.67 1.80 12.80
C VAL A 319 -21.36 2.45 14.01
N ALA A 320 -22.32 3.35 13.77
CA ALA A 320 -23.08 3.98 14.85
C ALA A 320 -23.90 2.97 15.66
N GLU A 321 -24.52 1.99 15.00
CA GLU A 321 -25.25 0.90 15.65
C GLU A 321 -24.34 0.01 16.50
N ASP A 322 -23.15 -0.32 16.01
CA ASP A 322 -22.17 -1.12 16.77
C ASP A 322 -21.64 -0.36 18.00
N LYS A 323 -21.34 0.94 17.82
CA LYS A 323 -20.97 1.85 18.91
C LYS A 323 -22.07 1.92 19.98
N ALA A 324 -23.33 2.07 19.57
CA ALA A 324 -24.47 2.11 20.48
C ALA A 324 -24.63 0.81 21.28
N LYS A 325 -24.49 -0.36 20.64
CA LYS A 325 -24.53 -1.68 21.32
C LYS A 325 -23.46 -1.82 22.41
N ARG A 326 -22.31 -1.16 22.24
CA ARG A 326 -21.19 -1.16 23.20
C ARG A 326 -21.21 0.02 24.16
N GLY A 327 -22.19 0.92 24.08
CA GLY A 327 -22.24 2.15 24.88
C GLY A 327 -21.10 3.14 24.58
N ILE A 328 -20.54 3.09 23.37
CA ILE A 328 -19.42 3.95 22.94
C ILE A 328 -20.00 5.19 22.25
N THR A 329 -19.65 6.38 22.73
CA THR A 329 -19.97 7.66 22.06
C THR A 329 -18.83 8.13 21.18
N THR A 330 -17.60 8.03 21.68
CA THR A 330 -16.35 8.37 20.98
C THR A 330 -15.36 7.22 21.18
N LEU A 331 -14.57 6.93 20.15
CA LEU A 331 -13.51 5.92 20.25
C LEU A 331 -12.44 6.42 21.23
N ALA A 332 -12.24 5.67 22.32
CA ALA A 332 -11.26 6.00 23.35
C ALA A 332 -9.86 5.97 22.75
N GLN A 333 -9.08 7.02 22.97
CA GLN A 333 -7.68 7.03 22.56
C GLN A 333 -6.86 6.24 23.57
N PRO A 334 -5.91 5.40 23.13
CA PRO A 334 -4.99 4.71 24.02
C PRO A 334 -3.96 5.66 24.63
#